data_AF-A0A2H9PTI6-F1
#
_entry.id   AF-A0A2H9PTI6-F1
#
_cell.length_a   1.000
_cell.length_b   1.000
_cell.length_c   1.000
_cell.angle_alpha   90.00
_cell.angle_beta   90.00
_cell.angle_gamma   90.00
#
_symmetry.space_group_name_H-M   'P 1'
#
loop_
_entity.id
_entity.type
_entity.pdbx_description
1 polymer ?
#
loop_
_entity_poly.entity_id
_entity_poly.type
_entity_poly.pdbx_seq_one_letter_code
_entity_poly.pdbx_strand_id
1 'polypeptide(L)'
;MIKPDRRSLAEQTLMLGARNTIRIDTPEDITKMNLRIVIPITVAAGAVPAIDGLQKLIQGLTIKDTNGATKTTITDMRALTGYNCLLSSGIVTYDTLPTVAGAYTLVANLMVHPGRNIGADDDTSAILNGNDTRFYNVEIQMGVDSTLGTGYTIGTCVVTPTVHRLLYTLPQRDRTDLFSRSGKFGVPVGQLLTENAPITSAASNLSFTVELSPARHYLRTLVMILDAAGERSDAVVSRICIKYPRKSGSSSLEVDWLAGKEQMKETYPNLSQHDLVGMYLIDWTEAKELVDDNGMLRTDKFGLNTNGMDKGEVVIGMTTTATGAAMLLHHIAVVAAS
;
A
#
# COMPACT_ATOMS: atom_id res chain seq x y z
N MET A 1 -6.90 2.40 29.78
CA MET A 1 -7.61 3.30 28.84
C MET A 1 -6.67 3.58 27.68
N ILE A 2 -7.15 3.45 26.44
CA ILE A 2 -6.40 3.80 25.24
C ILE A 2 -6.84 5.23 24.88
N LYS A 3 -5.89 6.15 24.74
CA LYS A 3 -6.17 7.52 24.31
C LYS A 3 -5.43 7.79 22.99
N PRO A 4 -6.12 8.17 21.92
CA PRO A 4 -5.45 8.58 20.70
C PRO A 4 -4.70 9.89 20.93
N ASP A 5 -3.53 9.99 20.31
CA ASP A 5 -2.70 11.19 20.34
C ASP A 5 -2.06 11.42 18.97
N ARG A 6 -1.85 12.69 18.62
CA ARG A 6 -1.25 13.09 17.34
C ARG A 6 -0.05 13.97 17.60
N ARG A 7 1.08 13.64 16.97
CA ARG A 7 2.32 14.40 17.06
C ARG A 7 2.87 14.71 15.68
N SER A 8 2.95 16.00 15.35
CA SER A 8 3.74 16.48 14.21
C SER A 8 5.21 16.56 14.61
N LEU A 9 6.09 16.13 13.72
CA LEU A 9 7.54 16.21 13.91
C LEU A 9 8.09 17.43 13.15
N ALA A 10 9.33 17.80 13.49
CA ALA A 10 10.03 18.86 12.79
C ALA A 10 10.22 18.52 11.32
N GLU A 11 10.23 19.56 10.49
CA GLU A 11 10.53 19.46 9.07
C GLU A 11 11.92 18.89 8.82
N GLN A 12 12.02 18.05 7.80
CA GLN A 12 13.28 17.45 7.35
C GLN A 12 13.46 17.74 5.87
N THR A 13 14.68 18.07 5.46
CA THR A 13 15.01 18.25 4.04
C THR A 13 15.14 16.90 3.36
N LEU A 14 14.57 16.79 2.15
CA LEU A 14 14.71 15.63 1.29
C LEU A 14 15.61 15.97 0.09
N MET A 15 16.70 15.23 -0.04
CA MET A 15 17.62 15.32 -1.17
C MET A 15 17.09 14.51 -2.34
N LEU A 16 17.09 15.10 -3.54
CA LEU A 16 16.69 14.45 -4.79
C LEU A 16 17.69 13.38 -5.21
N GLY A 17 17.19 12.33 -5.86
CA GLY A 17 17.97 11.17 -6.31
C GLY A 17 18.57 10.33 -5.18
N ALA A 18 18.27 10.65 -3.91
CA ALA A 18 18.89 10.05 -2.75
C ALA A 18 17.86 9.30 -1.88
N ARG A 19 18.40 8.37 -1.09
CA ARG A 19 17.68 7.78 0.03
C ARG A 19 17.81 8.69 1.24
N ASN A 20 16.69 9.22 1.70
CA ASN A 20 16.60 10.10 2.86
C ASN A 20 16.08 9.29 4.04
N THR A 21 16.73 9.38 5.21
CA THR A 21 16.30 8.66 6.41
C THR A 21 15.79 9.64 7.45
N ILE A 22 14.54 9.46 7.86
CA ILE A 22 13.89 10.24 8.91
C ILE A 22 13.75 9.35 10.14
N ARG A 23 14.28 9.81 11.26
CA ARG A 23 14.11 9.14 12.54
C ARG A 23 12.84 9.65 13.23
N ILE A 24 11.98 8.71 13.61
CA ILE A 24 10.75 8.97 14.36
C ILE A 24 10.89 8.34 15.74
N ASP A 25 11.25 9.16 16.72
CA ASP A 25 11.37 8.75 18.12
C ASP A 25 9.99 8.67 18.78
N THR A 26 9.48 7.44 18.88
CA THR A 26 8.19 7.11 19.50
C THR A 26 8.23 5.68 20.06
N PRO A 27 8.20 5.49 21.39
CA PRO A 27 8.07 4.17 22.00
C PRO A 27 6.61 3.68 22.03
N GLU A 28 5.68 4.49 21.52
CA GLU A 28 4.26 4.15 21.42
C GLU A 28 3.90 3.47 20.10
N ASP A 29 2.79 2.76 20.13
CA ASP A 29 2.19 2.10 18.98
C ASP A 29 1.62 3.14 18.00
N ILE A 30 1.89 2.96 16.71
CA ILE A 30 1.47 3.88 15.65
C ILE A 30 0.31 3.27 14.87
N THR A 31 -0.82 3.96 14.83
CA THR A 31 -1.98 3.60 13.99
C THR A 31 -1.83 4.12 12.57
N LYS A 32 -1.20 5.29 12.42
CA LYS A 32 -1.11 6.01 11.16
C LYS A 32 0.08 6.95 11.13
N MET A 33 0.70 7.06 9.96
CA MET A 33 1.74 8.05 9.68
C MET A 33 1.39 8.83 8.42
N ASN A 34 1.24 10.14 8.56
CA ASN A 34 1.06 11.06 7.44
C ASN A 34 2.38 11.76 7.15
N LEU A 35 2.84 11.72 5.91
CA LEU A 35 4.00 12.43 5.43
C LEU A 35 3.51 13.50 4.46
N ARG A 36 3.60 14.77 4.88
CA ARG A 36 3.34 15.90 4.00
C ARG A 36 4.65 16.34 3.38
N ILE A 37 4.79 16.19 2.07
CA ILE A 37 6.01 16.55 1.33
C ILE A 37 5.70 17.77 0.47
N VAL A 38 6.42 18.87 0.73
CA VAL A 38 6.36 20.11 -0.03
C VAL A 38 7.44 20.08 -1.10
N ILE A 39 7.03 20.27 -2.35
CA ILE A 39 7.88 20.09 -3.54
C ILE A 39 7.82 21.39 -4.36
N PRO A 40 8.77 22.32 -4.13
CA PRO A 40 8.90 23.49 -4.98
C PRO A 40 9.35 23.07 -6.37
N ILE A 41 8.71 23.59 -7.42
CA ILE A 41 9.10 23.33 -8.81
C ILE A 41 9.15 24.61 -9.62
N THR A 42 10.03 24.62 -10.62
CA THR A 42 10.01 25.59 -11.72
C THR A 42 9.66 24.88 -13.00
N VAL A 43 8.73 25.44 -13.77
CA VAL A 43 8.21 24.89 -15.02
C VAL A 43 8.68 25.77 -16.18
N ALA A 44 9.30 25.17 -17.18
CA ALA A 44 9.69 25.82 -18.41
C ALA A 44 8.52 25.93 -19.40
N ALA A 45 8.63 26.83 -20.38
CA ALA A 45 7.66 26.89 -21.48
C ALA A 45 7.68 25.59 -22.29
N GLY A 46 6.51 25.00 -22.53
CA GLY A 46 6.39 23.73 -23.27
C GLY A 46 6.70 22.47 -22.46
N ALA A 47 6.68 22.55 -21.12
CA ALA A 47 6.85 21.39 -20.26
C ALA A 47 5.82 20.29 -20.56
N VAL A 48 6.28 19.04 -20.56
CA VAL A 48 5.43 17.85 -20.79
C VAL A 48 5.46 16.98 -19.54
N PRO A 49 4.35 16.89 -18.79
CA PRO A 49 4.29 16.11 -17.56
C PRO A 49 4.35 14.60 -17.87
N ALA A 50 5.09 13.88 -17.05
CA ALA A 50 5.05 12.43 -17.03
C ALA A 50 3.75 11.94 -16.38
N ILE A 51 3.22 10.82 -16.87
CA ILE A 51 2.09 10.13 -16.23
C ILE A 51 2.52 9.73 -14.81
N ASP A 52 1.68 10.08 -13.84
CA ASP A 52 1.91 9.89 -12.41
C ASP A 52 3.26 10.48 -11.91
N GLY A 53 3.79 11.53 -12.56
CA GLY A 53 5.13 12.04 -12.26
C GLY A 53 5.34 12.41 -10.80
N LEU A 54 4.33 12.99 -10.14
CA LEU A 54 4.39 13.35 -8.72
C LEU A 54 4.47 12.12 -7.82
N GLN A 55 3.70 11.07 -8.11
CA GLN A 55 3.75 9.81 -7.37
C GLN A 55 5.08 9.09 -7.61
N LYS A 56 5.56 9.05 -8.86
CA LYS A 56 6.85 8.45 -9.22
C LYS A 56 8.05 9.18 -8.64
N LEU A 57 7.93 10.49 -8.37
CA LEU A 57 8.99 11.27 -7.74
C LEU A 57 9.38 10.68 -6.39
N ILE A 58 8.46 10.01 -5.70
CA ILE A 58 8.76 9.24 -4.50
C ILE A 58 8.87 7.79 -4.94
N GLN A 59 10.08 7.33 -5.19
CA GLN A 59 10.33 6.02 -5.80
C GLN A 59 10.07 4.88 -4.82
N GLY A 60 10.09 5.14 -3.51
CA GLY A 60 9.76 4.15 -2.52
C GLY A 60 9.86 4.63 -1.10
N LEU A 61 9.30 3.84 -0.20
CA LEU A 61 9.26 4.09 1.23
C LEU A 61 9.53 2.78 1.98
N THR A 62 10.46 2.81 2.92
CA THR A 62 10.71 1.68 3.83
C THR A 62 10.63 2.15 5.27
N ILE A 63 9.92 1.41 6.12
CA ILE A 63 9.90 1.64 7.56
C ILE A 63 10.61 0.50 8.25
N LYS A 64 11.66 0.82 9.00
CA LYS A 64 12.41 -0.12 9.83
C LYS A 64 12.28 0.25 11.31
N ASP A 65 12.24 -0.75 12.18
CA ASP A 65 12.32 -0.51 13.62
C ASP A 65 13.76 -0.24 14.09
N THR A 66 13.91 -0.01 15.39
CA THR A 66 15.19 0.24 16.06
C THR A 66 16.20 -0.89 15.86
N ASN A 67 15.74 -2.13 15.68
CA ASN A 67 16.57 -3.31 15.48
C ASN A 67 16.88 -3.56 14.00
N GLY A 68 16.39 -2.69 13.10
CA GLY A 68 16.58 -2.80 11.65
C GLY A 68 15.58 -3.73 10.96
N ALA A 69 14.60 -4.28 11.68
CA ALA A 69 13.60 -5.15 11.07
C ALA A 69 12.64 -4.31 10.23
N THR A 70 12.41 -4.76 8.99
CA THR A 70 11.53 -4.06 8.05
C THR A 70 10.06 -4.33 8.40
N LYS A 71 9.30 -3.27 8.64
CA LYS A 71 7.86 -3.34 8.96
C LYS A 71 6.99 -3.01 7.75
N THR A 72 7.48 -2.17 6.84
CA THR A 72 6.74 -1.74 5.66
C THR A 72 7.71 -1.47 4.53
N THR A 73 7.36 -1.93 3.32
CA THR A 73 8.10 -1.67 2.10
C THR A 73 7.13 -1.33 0.98
N ILE A 74 7.30 -0.15 0.41
CA ILE A 74 6.55 0.35 -0.73
C ILE A 74 7.57 0.68 -1.81
N THR A 75 7.53 -0.08 -2.89
CA THR A 75 8.51 0.04 -4.00
C THR A 75 7.99 0.89 -5.15
N ASP A 76 6.73 1.29 -5.11
CA ASP A 76 6.11 2.21 -6.05
C ASP A 76 4.98 2.97 -5.34
N MET A 77 5.11 4.28 -5.24
CA MET A 77 4.18 5.10 -4.48
C MET A 77 2.85 5.32 -5.19
N ARG A 78 2.73 4.99 -6.47
CA ARG A 78 1.43 4.93 -7.16
C ARG A 78 0.52 3.91 -6.51
N ALA A 79 1.06 2.79 -6.04
CA ALA A 79 0.25 1.77 -5.37
C ALA A 79 -0.30 2.27 -4.03
N LEU A 80 0.52 2.92 -3.20
CA LEU A 80 0.03 3.52 -1.94
C LEU A 80 -0.95 4.66 -2.21
N THR A 81 -0.69 5.47 -3.24
CA THR A 81 -1.57 6.56 -3.68
C THR A 81 -2.93 6.03 -4.09
N GLY A 82 -2.98 5.03 -4.98
CA GLY A 82 -4.21 4.38 -5.40
C GLY A 82 -4.97 3.77 -4.23
N TYR A 83 -4.25 3.11 -3.31
CA TYR A 83 -4.85 2.54 -2.10
C TYR A 83 -5.46 3.60 -1.18
N ASN A 84 -4.72 4.68 -0.91
CA ASN A 84 -5.19 5.79 -0.10
C ASN A 84 -6.40 6.47 -0.75
N CYS A 85 -6.37 6.68 -2.07
CA CYS A 85 -7.50 7.22 -2.81
C CYS A 85 -8.74 6.34 -2.67
N LEU A 86 -8.60 5.03 -2.89
CA LEU A 86 -9.67 4.04 -2.77
C LEU A 86 -10.33 4.06 -1.39
N LEU A 87 -9.53 4.01 -0.33
CA LEU A 87 -10.07 3.84 1.01
C LEU A 87 -10.42 5.14 1.74
N SER A 88 -9.81 6.26 1.35
CA SER A 88 -10.21 7.57 1.86
C SER A 88 -11.39 8.16 1.09
N SER A 89 -12.01 7.39 0.20
CA SER A 89 -13.09 7.86 -0.67
C SER A 89 -12.71 9.15 -1.41
N GLY A 90 -11.50 9.18 -1.96
CA GLY A 90 -10.97 10.29 -2.75
C GLY A 90 -10.53 11.53 -1.97
N ILE A 91 -10.58 11.53 -0.63
CA ILE A 91 -10.14 12.67 0.20
C ILE A 91 -8.65 12.96 0.00
N VAL A 92 -7.84 11.92 -0.20
CA VAL A 92 -6.43 12.08 -0.59
C VAL A 92 -6.38 12.36 -2.10
N THR A 93 -6.21 13.63 -2.45
CA THR A 93 -5.95 14.09 -3.81
C THR A 93 -4.46 14.40 -3.99
N TYR A 94 -3.98 14.29 -5.22
CA TYR A 94 -2.62 14.66 -5.60
C TYR A 94 -2.69 15.77 -6.64
N ASP A 95 -1.84 16.79 -6.48
CA ASP A 95 -1.78 17.89 -7.43
C ASP A 95 -1.42 17.38 -8.82
N THR A 96 -2.10 17.89 -9.84
CA THR A 96 -1.71 17.68 -11.23
C THR A 96 -0.48 18.54 -11.54
N LEU A 97 0.42 18.03 -12.37
CA LEU A 97 1.61 18.78 -12.75
C LEU A 97 1.24 19.97 -13.65
N PRO A 98 1.65 21.21 -13.29
CA PRO A 98 1.39 22.38 -14.12
C PRO A 98 2.16 22.30 -15.44
N THR A 99 1.56 22.85 -16.49
CA THR A 99 2.16 22.94 -17.85
C THR A 99 2.50 24.36 -18.27
N VAL A 100 2.02 25.35 -17.50
CA VAL A 100 2.30 26.78 -17.71
C VAL A 100 3.63 27.11 -17.06
N ALA A 101 4.45 27.91 -17.74
CA ALA A 101 5.75 28.32 -17.23
C ALA A 101 5.60 29.17 -15.95
N GLY A 102 6.41 28.89 -14.93
CA GLY A 102 6.33 29.59 -13.66
C GLY A 102 6.94 28.80 -12.50
N ALA A 103 6.90 29.40 -11.30
CA ALA A 103 7.26 28.74 -10.05
C ALA A 103 6.00 28.30 -9.31
N TYR A 104 5.99 27.05 -8.87
CA TYR A 104 4.86 26.44 -8.17
C TYR A 104 5.35 25.66 -6.96
N THR A 105 4.43 25.40 -6.03
CA THR A 105 4.67 24.51 -4.89
C THR A 105 3.61 23.44 -4.91
N LEU A 106 4.03 22.19 -5.11
CA LEU A 106 3.17 21.03 -5.04
C LEU A 106 3.22 20.40 -3.65
N VAL A 107 2.15 19.74 -3.24
CA VAL A 107 2.10 19.01 -1.98
C VAL A 107 1.71 17.56 -2.22
N ALA A 108 2.62 16.64 -1.91
CA ALA A 108 2.33 15.22 -1.87
C ALA A 108 1.99 14.82 -0.42
N ASN A 109 0.77 14.33 -0.21
CA ASN A 109 0.35 13.76 1.08
C ASN A 109 0.37 12.24 0.98
N LEU A 110 1.24 11.60 1.77
CA LEU A 110 1.31 10.16 1.86
C LEU A 110 0.78 9.72 3.21
N MET A 111 -0.12 8.74 3.21
CA MET A 111 -0.64 8.13 4.43
C MET A 111 -0.21 6.67 4.45
N VAL A 112 0.55 6.29 5.47
CA VAL A 112 0.90 4.90 5.77
C VAL A 112 0.02 4.45 6.91
N HIS A 113 -0.89 3.52 6.62
CA HIS A 113 -1.91 3.08 7.56
C HIS A 113 -2.07 1.56 7.47
N PRO A 114 -1.54 0.78 8.43
CA PRO A 114 -1.62 -0.68 8.40
C PRO A 114 -3.02 -1.23 8.70
N GLY A 115 -3.91 -0.43 9.30
CA GLY A 115 -5.26 -0.84 9.66
C GLY A 115 -6.26 -0.86 8.48
N ARG A 116 -7.46 -1.35 8.77
CA ARG A 116 -8.59 -1.50 7.86
C ARG A 116 -9.37 -0.21 7.64
N ASN A 117 -9.46 0.65 8.65
CA ASN A 117 -10.33 1.82 8.71
C ASN A 117 -9.51 3.11 8.59
N ILE A 118 -9.05 3.40 7.38
CA ILE A 118 -8.09 4.48 7.10
C ILE A 118 -8.55 5.90 7.52
N GLY A 119 -9.86 6.11 7.61
CA GLY A 119 -10.47 7.37 8.04
C GLY A 119 -10.47 7.58 9.56
N ALA A 120 -10.23 6.53 10.35
CA ALA A 120 -10.15 6.60 11.80
C ALA A 120 -8.69 6.78 12.22
N ASP A 121 -8.36 7.93 12.83
CA ASP A 121 -6.99 8.20 13.30
C ASP A 121 -6.58 7.26 14.46
N ASP A 122 -7.54 6.62 15.13
CA ASP A 122 -7.36 5.68 16.22
C ASP A 122 -7.62 4.22 15.82
N ASP A 123 -7.54 3.87 14.53
CA ASP A 123 -7.80 2.51 14.06
C ASP A 123 -6.86 1.48 14.70
N THR A 124 -7.42 0.65 15.59
CA THR A 124 -6.70 -0.44 16.27
C THR A 124 -6.84 -1.78 15.56
N SER A 125 -7.35 -1.83 14.32
CA SER A 125 -7.48 -3.09 13.58
C SER A 125 -6.13 -3.66 13.12
N ALA A 126 -5.11 -2.81 12.97
CA ALA A 126 -3.70 -3.20 12.92
C ALA A 126 -2.82 -1.97 13.19
N ILE A 127 -1.63 -2.18 13.77
CA ILE A 127 -0.71 -1.10 14.15
C ILE A 127 0.74 -1.40 13.71
N LEU A 128 1.58 -0.37 13.67
CA LEU A 128 3.02 -0.55 13.78
C LEU A 128 3.37 -0.60 15.27
N ASN A 129 3.79 -1.79 15.72
CA ASN A 129 4.02 -2.07 17.14
C ASN A 129 5.31 -1.41 17.66
N GLY A 130 5.17 -0.48 18.59
CA GLY A 130 6.25 0.24 19.26
C GLY A 130 6.88 -0.54 20.42
N ASN A 131 6.33 -1.68 20.84
CA ASN A 131 6.92 -2.54 21.87
C ASN A 131 8.31 -3.01 21.40
N ASP A 132 9.31 -2.92 22.27
CA ASP A 132 10.74 -3.14 21.98
C ASP A 132 11.34 -2.24 20.88
N THR A 133 10.62 -1.21 20.45
CA THR A 133 11.07 -0.22 19.46
C THR A 133 11.17 1.15 20.13
N ARG A 134 12.35 1.76 20.08
CA ARG A 134 12.55 3.13 20.60
C ARG A 134 12.22 4.19 19.55
N PHE A 135 12.45 3.85 18.29
CA PHE A 135 12.28 4.70 17.14
C PHE A 135 12.06 3.88 15.87
N TYR A 136 11.45 4.52 14.89
CA TYR A 136 11.38 4.03 13.52
C TYR A 136 12.28 4.85 12.60
N ASN A 137 12.95 4.18 11.67
CA ASN A 137 13.61 4.81 10.55
C ASN A 137 12.69 4.73 9.34
N VAL A 138 12.25 5.89 8.85
CA VAL A 138 11.49 6.03 7.61
C VAL A 138 12.45 6.44 6.52
N GLU A 139 12.77 5.50 5.64
CA GLU A 139 13.61 5.72 4.46
C GLU A 139 12.71 6.11 3.29
N ILE A 140 12.89 7.30 2.74
CA ILE A 140 12.19 7.82 1.56
C ILE A 140 13.19 7.94 0.42
N GLN A 141 12.98 7.19 -0.66
CA GLN A 141 13.77 7.32 -1.87
C GLN A 141 13.13 8.37 -2.78
N MET A 142 13.84 9.48 -2.99
CA MET A 142 13.41 10.50 -3.95
C MET A 142 13.99 10.22 -5.33
N GLY A 143 13.19 10.49 -6.35
CA GLY A 143 13.59 10.58 -7.74
C GLY A 143 14.26 11.91 -8.03
N VAL A 144 14.35 12.21 -9.32
CA VAL A 144 15.02 13.40 -9.88
C VAL A 144 14.05 14.20 -10.74
N ASP A 145 14.44 15.40 -11.17
CA ASP A 145 13.65 16.30 -12.01
C ASP A 145 12.93 15.60 -13.18
N SER A 146 13.64 14.76 -13.92
CA SER A 146 13.11 14.02 -15.08
C SER A 146 12.00 13.02 -14.73
N THR A 147 11.80 12.73 -13.44
CA THR A 147 10.68 11.90 -12.96
C THR A 147 9.34 12.61 -13.14
N LEU A 148 9.33 13.94 -13.09
CA LEU A 148 8.13 14.74 -13.36
C LEU A 148 7.82 14.88 -14.85
N GLY A 149 8.76 14.51 -15.73
CA GLY A 149 8.67 14.71 -17.18
C GLY A 149 9.73 15.68 -17.68
N THR A 150 9.42 16.38 -18.77
CA THR A 150 10.37 17.32 -19.41
C THR A 150 10.03 18.77 -19.05
N GLY A 151 11.06 19.60 -18.86
CA GLY A 151 10.87 21.03 -18.58
C GLY A 151 10.55 21.36 -17.12
N TYR A 152 10.83 20.45 -16.18
CA TYR A 152 10.67 20.66 -14.74
C TYR A 152 12.03 20.73 -14.05
N THR A 153 12.15 21.61 -13.06
CA THR A 153 13.27 21.64 -12.12
C THR A 153 12.73 21.63 -10.71
N ILE A 154 13.23 20.73 -9.87
CA ILE A 154 12.75 20.58 -8.49
C ILE A 154 13.70 21.31 -7.54
N GLY A 155 13.12 22.13 -6.66
CA GLY A 155 13.85 22.80 -5.59
C GLY A 155 14.10 21.87 -4.39
N THR A 156 14.50 22.47 -3.27
CA THR A 156 14.67 21.72 -2.02
C THR A 156 13.32 21.24 -1.50
N CYS A 157 13.12 19.92 -1.51
CA CYS A 157 11.94 19.29 -0.94
C CYS A 157 12.02 19.24 0.59
N VAL A 158 10.87 19.37 1.25
CA VAL A 158 10.76 19.28 2.71
C VAL A 158 9.63 18.33 3.07
N VAL A 159 9.84 17.49 4.08
CA VAL A 159 8.82 16.60 4.62
C VAL A 159 8.49 16.95 6.07
N THR A 160 7.21 16.94 6.37
CA THR A 160 6.67 17.06 7.74
C THR A 160 5.95 15.75 8.09
N PRO A 161 6.59 14.86 8.88
CA PRO A 161 5.93 13.67 9.38
C PRO A 161 4.93 14.02 10.49
N THR A 162 3.78 13.36 10.49
CA THR A 162 2.79 13.38 11.55
C THR A 162 2.46 11.94 11.92
N VAL A 163 2.64 11.59 13.19
CA VAL A 163 2.33 10.26 13.71
C VAL A 163 1.09 10.30 14.60
N HIS A 164 0.21 9.32 14.41
CA HIS A 164 -0.94 9.06 15.27
C HIS A 164 -0.62 7.84 16.12
N ARG A 165 -0.81 7.99 17.44
CA ARG A 165 -0.27 7.09 18.45
C ARG A 165 -1.37 6.66 19.41
N LEU A 166 -1.21 5.44 19.94
CA LEU A 166 -2.03 4.96 21.05
C LEU A 166 -1.28 5.16 22.36
N LEU A 167 -1.83 6.01 23.23
CA LEU A 167 -1.31 6.18 24.59
C LEU A 167 -2.03 5.19 25.51
N TYR A 168 -1.24 4.34 26.17
CA TYR A 168 -1.73 3.38 27.15
C TYR A 168 -1.59 3.96 28.55
N THR A 169 -2.69 3.98 29.31
CA THR A 169 -2.64 4.33 30.75
C THR A 169 -2.25 3.15 31.63
N LEU A 170 -1.85 2.01 31.04
CA LEU A 170 -1.49 0.78 31.76
C LEU A 170 0.04 0.66 31.91
N PRO A 171 0.55 0.01 32.98
CA PRO A 171 1.97 -0.29 33.13
C PRO A 171 2.56 -1.07 31.94
N GLN A 172 3.83 -0.85 31.59
CA GLN A 172 4.47 -1.50 30.42
C GLN A 172 4.40 -3.04 30.44
N ARG A 173 4.46 -3.66 31.63
CA ARG A 173 4.37 -5.12 31.80
C ARG A 173 3.04 -5.72 31.34
N ASP A 174 1.97 -4.91 31.31
CA ASP A 174 0.63 -5.31 30.85
C ASP A 174 0.47 -5.11 29.33
N ARG A 175 1.42 -4.43 28.66
CA ARG A 175 1.37 -4.20 27.19
C ARG A 175 1.74 -5.45 26.40
N THR A 176 2.66 -6.28 26.89
CA THR A 176 2.99 -7.59 26.28
C THR A 176 1.76 -8.50 26.17
N ASP A 177 0.85 -8.42 27.14
CA ASP A 177 -0.42 -9.16 27.12
C ASP A 177 -1.50 -8.54 26.21
N LEU A 178 -1.32 -7.30 25.72
CA LEU A 178 -2.23 -6.72 24.72
C LEU A 178 -2.00 -7.31 23.33
N PHE A 179 -0.79 -7.80 23.06
CA PHE A 179 -0.33 -8.28 21.76
C PHE A 179 -0.10 -9.79 21.71
N SER A 180 -0.25 -10.51 22.83
CA SER A 180 -0.19 -11.97 22.86
C SER A 180 -1.48 -12.56 22.26
N ARG A 181 -1.39 -13.74 21.61
CA ARG A 181 -2.56 -14.44 21.03
C ARG A 181 -3.66 -14.76 22.07
N SER A 182 -3.31 -14.80 23.36
CA SER A 182 -4.21 -14.99 24.50
C SER A 182 -4.69 -13.68 25.15
N GLY A 183 -4.24 -12.54 24.64
CA GLY A 183 -4.49 -11.22 25.19
C GLY A 183 -5.94 -10.76 25.02
N LYS A 184 -6.46 -10.08 26.04
CA LYS A 184 -7.84 -9.57 26.09
C LYS A 184 -8.17 -8.50 25.03
N PHE A 185 -7.16 -8.00 24.29
CA PHE A 185 -7.29 -6.92 23.29
C PHE A 185 -6.69 -7.25 21.90
N GLY A 186 -5.73 -8.16 21.79
CA GLY A 186 -5.34 -8.84 20.53
C GLY A 186 -5.05 -7.96 19.30
N VAL A 187 -4.47 -6.77 19.46
CA VAL A 187 -4.24 -5.85 18.33
C VAL A 187 -3.12 -6.39 17.43
N PRO A 188 -3.36 -6.67 16.14
CA PRO A 188 -2.36 -7.31 15.30
C PRO A 188 -1.32 -6.32 14.77
N VAL A 189 -0.11 -6.82 14.50
CA VAL A 189 0.98 -6.02 13.90
C VAL A 189 0.81 -6.02 12.39
N GLY A 190 0.58 -4.84 11.83
CA GLY A 190 0.37 -4.69 10.40
C GLY A 190 1.64 -4.40 9.62
N GLN A 191 1.57 -4.73 8.34
CA GLN A 191 2.62 -4.54 7.33
C GLN A 191 1.98 -4.07 6.03
N LEU A 192 2.55 -3.04 5.43
CA LEU A 192 2.27 -2.68 4.04
C LEU A 192 3.45 -3.16 3.19
N LEU A 193 3.16 -3.97 2.19
CA LEU A 193 4.20 -4.65 1.41
C LEU A 193 3.86 -4.58 -0.06
N THR A 194 4.86 -4.26 -0.88
CA THR A 194 4.72 -4.29 -2.33
C THR A 194 5.55 -5.42 -2.90
N GLU A 195 4.90 -6.36 -3.57
CA GLU A 195 5.51 -7.45 -4.30
C GLU A 195 5.46 -7.12 -5.80
N ASN A 196 6.56 -7.37 -6.53
CA ASN A 196 6.65 -7.15 -7.97
C ASN A 196 6.75 -8.50 -8.68
N ALA A 197 5.85 -8.72 -9.64
CA ALA A 197 5.81 -9.89 -10.48
C ALA A 197 5.92 -9.48 -11.96
N PRO A 198 7.10 -9.66 -12.59
CA PRO A 198 7.27 -9.38 -14.02
C PRO A 198 6.36 -10.26 -14.89
N ILE A 199 5.72 -9.65 -15.89
CA ILE A 199 4.91 -10.34 -16.91
C ILE A 199 5.79 -10.50 -18.16
N THR A 200 6.50 -11.61 -18.22
CA THR A 200 7.48 -11.90 -19.29
C THR A 200 6.86 -12.48 -20.55
N SER A 201 5.62 -12.97 -20.47
CA SER A 201 4.87 -13.54 -21.60
C SER A 201 3.38 -13.26 -21.49
N ALA A 202 2.70 -13.20 -22.64
CA ALA A 202 1.25 -13.25 -22.69
C ALA A 202 0.74 -14.59 -22.13
N ALA A 203 -0.40 -14.57 -21.47
CA ALA A 203 -0.97 -15.72 -20.77
C ALA A 203 -2.48 -15.76 -20.97
N SER A 204 -2.99 -16.87 -21.51
CA SER A 204 -4.43 -17.10 -21.68
C SER A 204 -5.02 -17.87 -20.50
N ASN A 205 -6.35 -17.83 -20.33
CA ASN A 205 -7.07 -18.67 -19.35
C ASN A 205 -6.53 -18.56 -17.92
N LEU A 206 -6.18 -17.34 -17.52
CA LEU A 206 -5.70 -17.04 -16.17
C LEU A 206 -4.38 -17.75 -15.79
N SER A 207 -3.57 -18.13 -16.78
CA SER A 207 -2.37 -18.97 -16.57
C SER A 207 -1.16 -18.22 -16.02
N PHE A 208 -1.12 -16.90 -16.08
CA PHE A 208 -0.14 -16.13 -15.31
C PHE A 208 -0.55 -16.19 -13.84
N THR A 209 0.34 -16.61 -12.95
CA THR A 209 0.01 -16.77 -11.53
C THR A 209 1.09 -16.16 -10.65
N VAL A 210 0.66 -15.48 -9.60
CA VAL A 210 1.54 -14.98 -8.55
C VAL A 210 1.11 -15.55 -7.22
N GLU A 211 2.05 -16.21 -6.56
CA GLU A 211 1.82 -16.88 -5.28
C GLU A 211 1.83 -15.87 -4.14
N LEU A 212 0.88 -15.98 -3.23
CA LEU A 212 0.90 -15.18 -2.01
C LEU A 212 1.92 -15.75 -1.02
N SER A 213 2.67 -14.88 -0.37
CA SER A 213 3.59 -15.27 0.69
C SER A 213 2.81 -15.92 1.86
N PRO A 214 3.25 -17.09 2.36
CA PRO A 214 2.61 -17.75 3.50
C PRO A 214 2.86 -17.00 4.81
N ALA A 215 2.25 -17.49 5.91
CA ALA A 215 2.43 -16.96 7.27
C ALA A 215 1.99 -15.49 7.45
N ARG A 216 0.96 -15.09 6.71
CA ARG A 216 0.36 -13.75 6.76
C ARG A 216 -1.15 -13.82 6.78
N HIS A 217 -1.77 -12.77 7.30
CA HIS A 217 -3.20 -12.56 7.18
C HIS A 217 -3.44 -11.31 6.36
N TYR A 218 -3.84 -11.50 5.11
CA TYR A 218 -4.09 -10.42 4.15
C TYR A 218 -5.47 -9.81 4.39
N LEU A 219 -5.51 -8.51 4.67
CA LEU A 219 -6.76 -7.75 4.79
C LEU A 219 -7.24 -7.36 3.39
N ARG A 220 -6.36 -6.71 2.61
CA ARG A 220 -6.62 -6.21 1.26
C ARG A 220 -5.38 -6.30 0.40
N THR A 221 -5.57 -6.30 -0.92
CA THR A 221 -4.46 -6.21 -1.87
C THR A 221 -4.87 -5.35 -3.05
N LEU A 222 -4.17 -4.23 -3.23
CA LEU A 222 -4.27 -3.46 -4.45
C LEU A 222 -3.36 -4.09 -5.50
N VAL A 223 -3.94 -4.50 -6.61
CA VAL A 223 -3.24 -4.95 -7.80
C VAL A 223 -3.05 -3.76 -8.71
N MET A 224 -1.81 -3.50 -9.13
CA MET A 224 -1.47 -2.49 -10.13
C MET A 224 -0.72 -3.14 -11.30
N ILE A 225 -1.19 -2.91 -12.51
CA ILE A 225 -0.62 -3.42 -13.74
C ILE A 225 0.09 -2.29 -14.47
N LEU A 226 1.36 -2.55 -14.78
CA LEU A 226 2.24 -1.68 -15.54
C LEU A 226 2.50 -2.29 -16.92
N ASP A 227 2.48 -1.47 -17.96
CA ASP A 227 2.92 -1.86 -19.29
C ASP A 227 4.45 -1.92 -19.42
N ALA A 228 4.95 -2.18 -20.62
CA ALA A 228 6.38 -2.26 -20.90
C ALA A 228 7.12 -0.93 -20.76
N ALA A 229 6.42 0.21 -20.75
CA ALA A 229 7.00 1.51 -20.45
C ALA A 229 7.00 1.82 -18.94
N GLY A 230 6.41 0.94 -18.11
CA GLY A 230 6.24 1.16 -16.68
C GLY A 230 5.05 2.05 -16.33
N GLU A 231 4.14 2.28 -17.29
CA GLU A 231 2.93 3.07 -17.11
C GLU A 231 1.75 2.21 -16.72
N ARG A 232 0.84 2.75 -15.90
CA ARG A 232 -0.35 2.00 -15.49
C ARG A 232 -1.21 1.71 -16.73
N SER A 233 -1.67 0.48 -16.87
CA SER A 233 -2.38 0.08 -18.08
C SER A 233 -3.42 -1.01 -17.85
N ASP A 234 -4.64 -0.75 -18.34
CA ASP A 234 -5.71 -1.75 -18.43
C ASP A 234 -5.56 -2.64 -19.68
N ALA A 235 -4.75 -2.24 -20.67
CA ALA A 235 -4.64 -2.96 -21.93
C ALA A 235 -3.87 -4.29 -21.80
N VAL A 236 -3.10 -4.45 -20.72
CA VAL A 236 -2.24 -5.62 -20.45
C VAL A 236 -3.02 -6.80 -19.90
N VAL A 237 -4.18 -6.57 -19.27
CA VAL A 237 -4.94 -7.58 -18.53
C VAL A 237 -6.40 -7.57 -18.96
N SER A 238 -6.99 -8.76 -19.13
CA SER A 238 -8.43 -8.87 -19.41
C SER A 238 -9.21 -9.52 -18.28
N ARG A 239 -8.58 -10.36 -17.46
CA ARG A 239 -9.25 -11.11 -16.39
C ARG A 239 -8.31 -11.34 -15.22
N ILE A 240 -8.86 -11.33 -14.01
CA ILE A 240 -8.17 -11.65 -12.76
C ILE A 240 -8.95 -12.73 -12.00
N CYS A 241 -8.25 -13.60 -11.28
CA CYS A 241 -8.88 -14.55 -10.39
C CYS A 241 -8.06 -14.87 -9.14
N ILE A 242 -8.71 -15.44 -8.14
CA ILE A 242 -8.06 -16.14 -7.03
C ILE A 242 -8.15 -17.64 -7.31
N LYS A 243 -7.02 -18.35 -7.25
CA LYS A 243 -6.96 -19.80 -7.44
C LYS A 243 -6.37 -20.49 -6.21
N TYR A 244 -6.79 -21.73 -6.02
CA TYR A 244 -6.25 -22.65 -5.04
C TYR A 244 -5.66 -23.88 -5.74
N PRO A 245 -4.43 -23.81 -6.30
CA PRO A 245 -3.92 -24.81 -7.24
C PRO A 245 -3.87 -26.25 -6.70
N ARG A 246 -3.68 -26.41 -5.38
CA ARG A 246 -3.64 -27.73 -4.73
C ARG A 246 -5.02 -28.35 -4.48
N LYS A 247 -6.10 -27.60 -4.71
CA LYS A 247 -7.47 -28.11 -4.67
C LYS A 247 -7.98 -28.22 -6.11
N SER A 248 -8.33 -29.44 -6.51
CA SER A 248 -8.90 -29.72 -7.83
C SER A 248 -10.16 -28.88 -8.08
N GLY A 249 -10.12 -28.01 -9.09
CA GLY A 249 -11.33 -27.43 -9.69
C GLY A 249 -11.88 -26.14 -9.06
N SER A 250 -11.16 -25.47 -8.16
CA SER A 250 -11.65 -24.24 -7.50
C SER A 250 -10.83 -23.00 -7.86
N SER A 251 -11.18 -22.35 -8.99
CA SER A 251 -11.09 -20.89 -9.08
C SER A 251 -12.25 -20.31 -8.28
N SER A 252 -11.95 -19.34 -7.44
CA SER A 252 -12.79 -19.00 -6.31
C SER A 252 -13.45 -17.64 -6.49
N LEU A 253 -12.74 -16.75 -7.17
CA LEU A 253 -13.27 -15.50 -7.68
C LEU A 253 -12.66 -15.31 -9.06
N GLU A 254 -13.46 -15.14 -10.10
CA GLU A 254 -13.01 -14.88 -11.47
C GLU A 254 -13.78 -13.67 -12.00
N VAL A 255 -13.04 -12.62 -12.32
CA VAL A 255 -13.60 -11.31 -12.63
C VAL A 255 -13.01 -10.82 -13.94
N ASP A 256 -13.88 -10.36 -14.84
CA ASP A 256 -13.46 -9.56 -15.99
C ASP A 256 -12.88 -8.24 -15.49
N TRP A 257 -11.69 -7.87 -15.98
CA TRP A 257 -10.92 -6.77 -15.41
C TRP A 257 -11.68 -5.44 -15.46
N LEU A 258 -12.29 -5.12 -16.59
CA LEU A 258 -13.01 -3.85 -16.75
C LEU A 258 -14.34 -3.89 -15.99
N ALA A 259 -15.08 -4.99 -16.07
CA ALA A 259 -16.34 -5.12 -15.33
C ALA A 259 -16.14 -5.05 -13.81
N GLY A 260 -15.09 -5.70 -13.28
CA GLY A 260 -14.74 -5.64 -11.86
C GLY A 260 -14.37 -4.23 -11.42
N LYS A 261 -13.66 -3.47 -12.26
CA LYS A 261 -13.34 -2.07 -11.95
C LYS A 261 -14.59 -1.19 -11.92
N GLU A 262 -15.56 -1.41 -12.80
CA GLU A 262 -16.84 -0.70 -12.74
C GLU A 262 -17.62 -1.05 -11.46
N GLN A 263 -17.68 -2.33 -11.09
CA GLN A 263 -18.27 -2.75 -9.81
C GLN A 263 -17.56 -2.10 -8.61
N MET A 264 -16.22 -2.01 -8.64
CA MET A 264 -15.46 -1.32 -7.60
C MET A 264 -15.83 0.16 -7.50
N LYS A 265 -16.10 0.86 -8.62
CA LYS A 265 -16.59 2.25 -8.59
C LYS A 265 -17.96 2.37 -7.94
N GLU A 266 -18.84 1.37 -8.08
CA GLU A 266 -20.13 1.34 -7.39
C GLU A 266 -19.96 1.16 -5.87
N THR A 267 -19.07 0.27 -5.44
CA THR A 267 -18.75 0.04 -4.03
C THR A 267 -18.09 1.27 -3.37
N TYR A 268 -17.30 2.02 -4.14
CA TYR A 268 -16.59 3.20 -3.67
C TYR A 268 -16.92 4.43 -4.55
N PRO A 269 -18.11 5.04 -4.38
CA PRO A 269 -18.68 6.01 -5.33
C PRO A 269 -17.85 7.29 -5.53
N ASN A 270 -17.02 7.67 -4.56
CA ASN A 270 -16.13 8.82 -4.68
C ASN A 270 -14.88 8.54 -5.53
N LEU A 271 -14.71 7.31 -6.02
CA LEU A 271 -13.66 6.94 -6.97
C LEU A 271 -13.85 7.55 -8.35
N SER A 272 -15.07 7.96 -8.71
CA SER A 272 -15.40 8.52 -10.03
C SER A 272 -14.56 9.75 -10.39
N GLN A 273 -13.94 10.41 -9.41
CA GLN A 273 -13.07 11.56 -9.59
C GLN A 273 -11.58 11.20 -9.83
N HIS A 274 -11.21 9.93 -9.76
CA HIS A 274 -9.83 9.48 -9.79
C HIS A 274 -9.56 8.45 -10.90
N ASP A 275 -8.44 8.62 -11.58
CA ASP A 275 -8.01 7.69 -12.63
C ASP A 275 -7.37 6.43 -12.02
N LEU A 276 -8.13 5.34 -11.99
CA LEU A 276 -7.69 4.01 -11.54
C LEU A 276 -7.24 3.11 -12.70
N VAL A 277 -6.82 3.66 -13.84
CA VAL A 277 -6.18 2.88 -14.91
C VAL A 277 -5.11 1.95 -14.33
N GLY A 278 -5.14 0.69 -14.77
CA GLY A 278 -4.24 -0.36 -14.33
C GLY A 278 -4.41 -0.82 -12.87
N MET A 279 -5.43 -0.37 -12.13
CA MET A 279 -5.58 -0.72 -10.71
C MET A 279 -6.89 -1.47 -10.40
N TYR A 280 -6.80 -2.46 -9.49
CA TYR A 280 -7.94 -3.21 -8.97
C TYR A 280 -7.72 -3.61 -7.51
N LEU A 281 -8.72 -3.43 -6.65
CA LEU A 281 -8.65 -3.79 -5.23
C LEU A 281 -9.28 -5.16 -4.97
N ILE A 282 -8.52 -6.07 -4.38
CA ILE A 282 -9.03 -7.31 -3.81
C ILE A 282 -9.30 -7.08 -2.32
N ASP A 283 -10.57 -7.09 -1.92
CA ASP A 283 -10.96 -7.16 -0.50
C ASP A 283 -11.09 -8.64 -0.09
N TRP A 284 -10.13 -9.12 0.70
CA TRP A 284 -10.10 -10.52 1.12
C TRP A 284 -11.22 -10.88 2.10
N THR A 285 -11.94 -9.89 2.62
CA THR A 285 -13.14 -10.11 3.44
C THR A 285 -14.41 -10.33 2.64
N GLU A 286 -14.40 -10.03 1.33
CA GLU A 286 -15.50 -10.30 0.39
C GLU A 286 -15.28 -11.61 -0.37
N ALA A 287 -14.03 -12.09 -0.45
CA ALA A 287 -13.68 -13.43 -0.93
C ALA A 287 -14.15 -14.58 0.01
N LYS A 288 -15.17 -14.34 0.85
CA LYS A 288 -15.65 -15.23 1.91
C LYS A 288 -16.46 -16.43 1.44
N GLU A 289 -16.96 -16.45 0.22
CA GLU A 289 -17.84 -17.52 -0.29
C GLU A 289 -17.12 -18.85 -0.62
N LEU A 290 -15.99 -19.13 0.04
CA LEU A 290 -15.01 -20.12 -0.41
C LEU A 290 -14.33 -20.82 0.80
N VAL A 291 -14.69 -21.97 1.37
CA VAL A 291 -15.68 -23.06 1.21
C VAL A 291 -15.76 -23.76 2.59
N ASP A 292 -16.90 -24.32 3.00
CA ASP A 292 -16.99 -25.57 3.79
C ASP A 292 -17.97 -26.55 3.09
N ASP A 293 -17.95 -27.86 3.33
CA ASP A 293 -18.26 -28.51 4.61
C ASP A 293 -17.12 -29.28 5.29
N ASN A 294 -15.89 -29.33 4.75
CA ASN A 294 -14.74 -29.98 5.41
C ASN A 294 -13.31 -29.61 4.91
N GLY A 295 -12.95 -28.52 4.20
CA GLY A 295 -13.61 -27.24 3.94
C GLY A 295 -12.65 -26.06 4.16
N MET A 296 -12.13 -25.92 5.39
CA MET A 296 -11.61 -24.66 5.94
C MET A 296 -10.55 -23.92 5.12
N LEU A 297 -10.98 -22.87 4.41
CA LEU A 297 -10.26 -21.62 4.31
C LEU A 297 -10.87 -20.66 5.33
N ARG A 298 -10.11 -20.23 6.31
CA ARG A 298 -10.58 -19.27 7.33
C ARG A 298 -10.45 -17.86 6.78
N THR A 299 -11.30 -17.48 5.83
CA THR A 299 -11.63 -16.07 5.68
C THR A 299 -12.48 -15.68 6.88
N ASP A 300 -11.85 -15.17 7.92
CA ASP A 300 -12.59 -14.66 9.07
C ASP A 300 -13.06 -13.21 8.79
N LYS A 301 -13.58 -12.53 9.81
CA LYS A 301 -13.98 -11.11 9.66
C LYS A 301 -12.80 -10.19 9.30
N PHE A 302 -11.56 -10.68 9.34
CA PHE A 302 -10.32 -9.94 9.13
C PHE A 302 -9.64 -10.26 7.78
N GLY A 303 -10.07 -11.25 6.98
CA GLY A 303 -9.56 -11.46 5.61
C GLY A 303 -8.91 -12.83 5.40
N LEU A 304 -7.98 -12.96 4.44
CA LEU A 304 -7.37 -14.24 4.07
C LEU A 304 -6.20 -14.59 5.00
N ASN A 305 -6.36 -15.64 5.82
CA ASN A 305 -5.30 -16.16 6.67
C ASN A 305 -4.52 -17.28 5.97
N THR A 306 -3.22 -17.06 5.72
CA THR A 306 -2.28 -18.01 5.10
C THR A 306 -1.32 -18.66 6.11
N ASN A 307 -1.60 -18.52 7.41
CA ASN A 307 -0.80 -19.20 8.44
C ASN A 307 -0.98 -20.72 8.36
N GLY A 308 0.13 -21.44 8.29
CA GLY A 308 0.12 -22.90 8.13
C GLY A 308 -0.17 -23.37 6.70
N MET A 309 -0.28 -22.45 5.74
CA MET A 309 -0.29 -22.78 4.32
C MET A 309 1.12 -22.86 3.76
N ASP A 310 1.30 -23.72 2.77
CA ASP A 310 2.52 -23.77 1.97
C ASP A 310 2.52 -22.70 0.87
N LYS A 311 3.71 -22.39 0.36
CA LYS A 311 3.87 -21.57 -0.83
C LYS A 311 3.14 -22.21 -2.03
N GLY A 312 2.40 -21.38 -2.77
CA GLY A 312 1.62 -21.79 -3.95
C GLY A 312 0.21 -22.33 -3.65
N GLU A 313 -0.22 -22.37 -2.38
CA GLU A 313 -1.59 -22.80 -2.04
C GLU A 313 -2.66 -21.77 -2.39
N VAL A 314 -2.30 -20.49 -2.37
CA VAL A 314 -3.15 -19.39 -2.84
C VAL A 314 -2.37 -18.58 -3.86
N VAL A 315 -2.96 -18.38 -5.03
CA VAL A 315 -2.35 -17.59 -6.10
C VAL A 315 -3.37 -16.61 -6.69
N ILE A 316 -2.88 -15.45 -7.11
CA ILE A 316 -3.61 -14.52 -7.97
C ILE A 316 -3.29 -14.89 -9.41
N GLY A 317 -4.31 -15.28 -10.17
CA GLY A 317 -4.22 -15.63 -11.58
C GLY A 317 -4.65 -14.49 -12.49
N MET A 318 -4.04 -14.35 -13.67
CA MET A 318 -4.40 -13.33 -14.66
C MET A 318 -4.30 -13.83 -16.09
N THR A 319 -5.16 -13.25 -16.94
CA THR A 319 -5.02 -13.34 -18.40
C THR A 319 -4.32 -12.08 -18.88
N THR A 320 -3.14 -12.24 -19.49
CA THR A 320 -2.29 -11.12 -19.94
C THR A 320 -2.13 -11.12 -21.46
N THR A 321 -2.10 -9.94 -22.05
CA THR A 321 -2.02 -9.72 -23.51
C THR A 321 -0.66 -9.22 -24.00
N ALA A 322 0.18 -8.71 -23.08
CA ALA A 322 1.45 -8.07 -23.40
C ALA A 322 2.66 -8.73 -22.72
N THR A 323 3.84 -8.56 -23.32
CA THR A 323 5.15 -8.97 -22.79
C THR A 323 5.92 -7.76 -22.27
N GLY A 324 6.73 -7.93 -21.23
CA GLY A 324 7.57 -6.87 -20.67
C GLY A 324 6.83 -5.96 -19.68
N ALA A 325 5.59 -6.31 -19.34
CA ALA A 325 4.77 -5.66 -18.33
C ALA A 325 5.14 -6.13 -16.91
N ALA A 326 4.48 -5.56 -15.90
CA ALA A 326 4.61 -6.01 -14.51
C ALA A 326 3.29 -5.94 -13.75
N MET A 327 3.11 -6.84 -12.80
CA MET A 327 2.07 -6.76 -11.77
C MET A 327 2.71 -6.40 -10.44
N LEU A 328 2.27 -5.29 -9.85
CA LEU A 328 2.59 -4.94 -8.47
C LEU A 328 1.41 -5.31 -7.57
N LEU A 329 1.71 -6.01 -6.48
CA LEU A 329 0.75 -6.36 -5.45
C LEU A 329 1.08 -5.57 -4.18
N HIS A 330 0.24 -4.60 -3.86
CA HIS A 330 0.36 -3.82 -2.64
C HIS A 330 -0.60 -4.39 -1.58
N HIS A 331 -0.02 -5.15 -0.66
CA HIS A 331 -0.71 -5.85 0.41
C HIS A 331 -0.82 -4.98 1.65
N ILE A 332 -1.99 -5.02 2.29
CA ILE A 332 -2.09 -4.83 3.73
C ILE A 332 -2.24 -6.21 4.35
N ALA A 333 -1.25 -6.58 5.14
CA ALA A 333 -1.22 -7.84 5.86
C ALA A 333 -0.97 -7.59 7.34
N VAL A 334 -1.40 -8.53 8.17
CA VAL A 334 -0.91 -8.65 9.53
C VAL A 334 -0.10 -9.91 9.67
N VAL A 335 0.99 -9.81 10.41
CA VAL A 335 1.81 -10.97 10.79
C VAL A 335 1.35 -11.46 12.15
N ALA A 336 1.24 -12.78 12.29
CA ALA A 336 0.96 -13.35 13.59
C ALA A 336 2.11 -12.99 14.55
N ALA A 337 1.77 -12.50 15.75
CA ALA A 337 2.75 -12.38 16.81
C ALA A 337 3.40 -13.76 17.03
N SER A 338 4.73 -13.79 16.92
CA SER A 338 5.59 -14.95 17.20
C SER A 338 5.56 -15.30 18.67
#